data_AF-X0Y0R5-F1
#
_entry.id   AF-X0Y0R5-F1
#
_cell.length_a   1.000
_cell.length_b   1.000
_cell.length_c   1.000
_cell.angle_alpha   90.00
_cell.angle_beta   90.00
_cell.angle_gamma   90.00
#
_symmetry.space_group_name_H-M   'P 1'
#
loop_
_entity.id
_entity.type
_entity.pdbx_description
1 polymer ?
#
loop_
_entity_poly.entity_id
_entity_poly.type
_entity_poly.pdbx_seq_one_letter_code
_entity_poly.pdbx_strand_id
1 'polypeptide(L)'
;TPGKSRITFELYEKNWKHALEVFGKNQVSSYLLTGFGETPDEFILGAEKVISLGVIPYITPVRSIPGMKDLPSSNPNSMIEIYSKAAKLMKEYGVNPLKSKAGCVRCGGCSAINEAFFVLKN
;
A
#
# COMPACT_ATOMS: atom_id res chain seq x y z
N THR A 1 10.33 4.85 -21.86
CA THR A 1 10.04 4.31 -20.51
C THR A 1 9.20 5.29 -19.73
N PRO A 2 8.15 4.85 -19.02
CA PRO A 2 7.32 5.71 -18.18
C PRO A 2 8.16 6.52 -17.18
N GLY A 3 7.83 7.78 -16.94
CA GLY A 3 8.68 8.69 -16.14
C GLY A 3 9.03 8.17 -14.74
N LYS A 4 8.10 7.47 -14.07
CA LYS A 4 8.31 6.89 -12.73
C LYS A 4 9.38 5.80 -12.68
N SER A 5 9.68 5.12 -13.80
CA SER A 5 10.70 4.06 -13.82
C SER A 5 12.12 4.60 -13.67
N ARG A 6 12.31 5.92 -13.79
CA ARG A 6 13.61 6.60 -13.64
C ARG A 6 13.82 7.14 -12.23
N ILE A 7 12.81 7.04 -11.37
CA ILE A 7 12.86 7.52 -9.99
C ILE A 7 13.34 6.38 -9.10
N THR A 8 14.40 6.62 -8.34
CA THR A 8 14.95 5.61 -7.43
C THR A 8 14.11 5.48 -6.17
N PHE A 9 14.23 4.33 -5.49
CA PHE A 9 13.50 4.09 -4.24
C PHE A 9 13.95 5.04 -3.13
N GLU A 10 15.24 5.37 -3.06
CA GLU A 10 15.83 6.28 -2.08
C GLU A 10 15.21 7.68 -2.18
N LEU A 11 14.84 8.12 -3.39
CA LEU A 11 14.15 9.39 -3.56
C LEU A 11 12.73 9.34 -2.99
N TYR A 12 12.02 8.22 -3.12
CA TYR A 12 10.73 8.03 -2.45
C TYR A 12 10.90 8.03 -0.93
N GLU A 13 11.87 7.28 -0.40
CA GLU A 13 12.13 7.24 1.04
C GLU A 13 12.42 8.62 1.61
N LYS A 14 13.29 9.41 0.94
CA LYS A 14 13.62 10.77 1.36
C LYS A 14 12.37 11.65 1.41
N ASN A 15 11.53 11.58 0.38
CA ASN A 15 10.31 12.40 0.32
C ASN A 15 9.24 11.92 1.32
N TRP A 16 9.13 10.62 1.60
CA TRP A 16 8.23 10.12 2.64
C TRP A 16 8.66 10.55 4.03
N LYS A 17 9.95 10.47 4.36
CA LYS A 17 10.50 10.96 5.64
C LYS A 17 10.19 12.44 5.81
N HIS A 18 10.44 13.25 4.78
CA HIS A 18 10.11 14.67 4.81
C HIS A 18 8.60 14.92 4.95
N ALA A 19 7.75 14.18 4.23
CA ALA A 19 6.30 14.30 4.37
C ALA A 19 5.83 13.93 5.78
N LEU A 20 6.45 12.94 6.43
CA LEU A 20 6.12 12.56 7.80
C LEU A 20 6.51 13.65 8.82
N GLU A 21 7.61 14.36 8.59
CA GLU A 21 7.99 15.54 9.40
C GLU A 21 6.94 16.66 9.28
N VAL A 22 6.43 16.90 8.08
CA VAL A 22 5.48 17.98 7.79
C VAL A 22 4.05 17.65 8.24
N PHE A 23 3.55 16.45 7.89
CA PHE A 23 2.15 16.07 8.10
C PHE A 23 1.92 15.25 9.37
N GLY A 24 2.98 14.64 9.90
CA GLY A 24 2.93 13.83 11.11
C GLY A 24 2.45 12.38 10.90
N LYS A 25 2.46 11.64 12.01
CA LYS A 25 2.15 10.20 12.05
C LYS A 25 0.75 9.89 11.51
N ASN A 26 0.66 8.83 10.69
CA ASN A 26 -0.56 8.35 10.06
C ASN A 26 -1.22 9.32 9.07
N GLN A 27 -0.50 10.36 8.62
CA GLN A 27 -1.02 11.32 7.63
C GLN A 27 -0.35 11.19 6.26
N VAL A 28 0.60 10.27 6.11
CA VAL A 28 1.33 10.02 4.87
C VAL A 28 1.01 8.61 4.38
N SER A 29 0.68 8.50 3.09
CA SER A 29 0.37 7.24 2.43
C SER A 29 1.06 7.13 1.09
N SER A 30 1.37 5.91 0.67
CA SER A 30 1.86 5.61 -0.66
C SER A 30 0.95 4.60 -1.35
N TYR A 31 0.67 4.83 -2.63
CA TYR A 31 -0.07 3.87 -3.46
C TYR A 31 0.85 2.74 -3.88
N LEU A 32 0.52 1.52 -3.48
CA LEU A 32 1.22 0.31 -3.89
C LEU A 32 0.31 -0.51 -4.81
N LEU A 33 0.82 -0.86 -5.98
CA LEU A 33 0.07 -1.58 -7.02
C LEU A 33 0.58 -3.01 -7.10
N THR A 34 -0.32 -3.99 -6.99
CA THR A 34 0.01 -5.43 -7.08
C THR A 34 -0.66 -6.09 -8.28
N GLY A 35 -0.20 -7.29 -8.64
CA GLY A 35 -0.80 -8.14 -9.66
C GLY A 35 0.00 -8.19 -10.96
N PHE A 36 1.29 -7.89 -10.94
CA PHE A 36 2.19 -7.95 -12.10
C PHE A 36 2.92 -9.29 -12.21
N GLY A 37 2.48 -10.31 -11.48
CA GLY A 37 3.04 -11.67 -11.47
C GLY A 37 3.87 -11.99 -10.23
N GLU A 38 4.05 -11.02 -9.33
CA GLU A 38 4.68 -11.26 -8.03
C GLU A 38 3.77 -12.10 -7.11
N THR A 39 4.41 -12.86 -6.23
CA THR A 39 3.73 -13.57 -5.14
C THR A 39 3.31 -12.60 -4.02
N PRO A 40 2.32 -12.96 -3.18
CA PRO A 40 1.97 -12.17 -2.00
C PRO A 40 3.16 -11.84 -1.10
N ASP A 41 4.09 -12.78 -0.89
CA ASP A 41 5.25 -12.57 -0.03
C ASP A 41 6.25 -11.58 -0.63
N GLU A 42 6.54 -11.68 -1.93
CA GLU A 42 7.40 -10.71 -2.63
C GLU A 42 6.82 -9.29 -2.56
N PHE A 43 5.51 -9.15 -2.75
CA PHE A 43 4.85 -7.86 -2.60
C PHE A 43 4.95 -7.31 -1.17
N ILE A 44 4.75 -8.18 -0.17
CA ILE A 44 4.79 -7.79 1.24
C ILE A 44 6.19 -7.37 1.68
N LEU A 45 7.26 -7.99 1.18
CA LEU A 45 8.64 -7.54 1.44
C LEU A 45 8.87 -6.09 0.99
N GLY A 46 8.28 -5.69 -0.14
CA GLY A 46 8.30 -4.30 -0.61
C GLY A 46 7.43 -3.38 0.25
N ALA A 47 6.22 -3.82 0.61
CA ALA A 47 5.30 -3.06 1.44
C ALA A 47 5.84 -2.83 2.86
N GLU A 48 6.55 -3.80 3.44
CA GLU A 48 7.15 -3.69 4.77
C GLU A 48 8.16 -2.54 4.83
N LYS A 49 8.98 -2.34 3.80
CA LYS A 49 9.90 -1.20 3.71
C LYS A 49 9.18 0.15 3.78
N VAL A 50 7.99 0.24 3.22
CA VAL A 50 7.16 1.45 3.26
C VAL A 50 6.52 1.62 4.64
N ILE A 51 6.00 0.53 5.20
CA ILE A 51 5.35 0.50 6.51
C ILE A 51 6.34 0.85 7.63
N SER A 52 7.54 0.29 7.60
CA SER A 52 8.56 0.49 8.64
C SER A 52 9.06 1.94 8.72
N LEU A 53 8.91 2.71 7.63
CA LEU A 53 9.16 4.15 7.61
C LEU A 53 8.04 4.98 8.25
N GLY A 54 6.89 4.38 8.55
CA GLY A 54 5.71 5.07 9.11
C GLY A 54 4.66 5.46 8.06
N VAL A 55 4.81 5.04 6.81
CA VAL A 55 3.92 5.37 5.69
C VAL A 55 2.83 4.33 5.55
N ILE A 56 1.59 4.77 5.33
CA ILE A 56 0.45 3.87 5.11
C ILE A 56 0.52 3.28 3.69
N PRO A 57 0.58 1.95 3.52
CA PRO A 57 0.53 1.32 2.20
C PRO A 57 -0.92 1.25 1.72
N TYR A 58 -1.31 2.14 0.81
CA TYR A 58 -2.63 2.06 0.17
C TYR A 58 -2.56 1.11 -1.03
N ILE A 59 -2.90 -0.16 -0.76
CA ILE A 59 -2.69 -1.27 -1.69
C ILE A 59 -3.88 -1.40 -2.63
N THR A 60 -3.61 -1.52 -3.94
CA THR A 60 -4.64 -1.76 -4.95
C THR A 60 -4.15 -2.81 -5.96
N PRO A 61 -5.02 -3.67 -6.51
CA PRO A 61 -4.65 -4.53 -7.62
C PRO A 61 -4.62 -3.72 -8.92
N VAL A 62 -3.78 -4.14 -9.85
CA VAL A 62 -3.83 -3.69 -11.24
C VAL A 62 -5.22 -3.96 -11.83
N ARG A 63 -5.70 -3.02 -12.65
CA ARG A 63 -6.98 -3.12 -13.34
C ARG A 63 -6.74 -3.28 -14.82
N SER A 64 -7.50 -4.18 -15.42
CA SER A 64 -7.54 -4.36 -16.87
C SER A 64 -7.88 -3.05 -17.59
N ILE A 65 -7.02 -2.63 -18.52
CA ILE A 65 -7.25 -1.48 -19.39
C ILE A 65 -8.04 -1.96 -20.62
N PRO A 66 -9.23 -1.40 -20.91
CA PRO A 66 -10.02 -1.80 -22.08
C PRO A 66 -9.21 -1.76 -23.38
N GLY A 67 -9.33 -2.82 -24.19
CA GLY A 67 -8.65 -2.91 -25.49
C GLY A 67 -7.23 -3.50 -25.46
N MET A 68 -6.68 -3.80 -24.28
CA MET A 68 -5.39 -4.49 -24.15
C MET A 68 -5.60 -6.01 -24.00
N LYS A 69 -4.79 -6.81 -24.69
CA LYS A 69 -4.74 -8.28 -24.54
C LYS A 69 -3.78 -8.66 -23.41
N ASP A 70 -3.96 -9.86 -22.84
CA ASP A 70 -3.07 -10.44 -21.81
C ASP A 70 -2.90 -9.56 -20.56
N LEU A 71 -4.01 -8.98 -20.12
CA LEU A 71 -4.02 -8.11 -18.95
C LEU A 71 -3.82 -8.90 -17.66
N PRO A 72 -3.03 -8.38 -16.71
CA PRO A 72 -2.86 -9.03 -15.43
C PRO A 72 -4.19 -9.08 -14.67
N SER A 73 -4.49 -10.24 -14.09
CA SER A 73 -5.67 -10.46 -13.26
C SER A 73 -5.26 -10.66 -11.80
N SER A 74 -5.90 -9.95 -10.88
CA SER A 74 -5.70 -10.17 -9.45
C SER A 74 -6.63 -11.25 -8.91
N ASN A 75 -6.08 -12.25 -8.22
CA ASN A 75 -6.87 -13.25 -7.51
C ASN A 75 -7.40 -12.66 -6.18
N PRO A 76 -8.72 -12.74 -5.89
CA PRO A 76 -9.28 -12.26 -4.63
C PRO A 76 -8.64 -12.86 -3.37
N ASN A 77 -8.28 -14.15 -3.37
CA ASN A 77 -7.64 -14.81 -2.23
C ASN A 77 -6.25 -14.24 -1.96
N SER A 78 -5.46 -14.01 -3.02
CA SER A 78 -4.16 -13.35 -2.90
C SER A 78 -4.29 -11.92 -2.36
N MET A 79 -5.33 -11.19 -2.76
CA MET A 79 -5.58 -9.85 -2.20
C MET A 79 -5.92 -9.90 -0.71
N ILE A 80 -6.76 -10.82 -0.28
CA ILE A 80 -7.09 -11.02 1.15
C ILE A 80 -5.83 -11.31 1.96
N GLU A 81 -4.96 -12.18 1.43
CA GLU A 81 -3.68 -12.52 2.06
C GLU A 81 -2.75 -11.29 2.18
N ILE A 82 -2.58 -10.54 1.09
CA ILE A 82 -1.78 -9.31 1.06
C ILE A 82 -2.31 -8.30 2.09
N TYR A 83 -3.61 -8.02 2.10
CA TYR A 83 -4.18 -7.07 3.05
C TYR A 83 -3.99 -7.53 4.50
N SER A 84 -4.19 -8.82 4.76
CA SER A 84 -4.03 -9.38 6.11
C SER A 84 -2.58 -9.28 6.59
N LYS A 85 -1.60 -9.61 5.74
CA LYS A 85 -0.17 -9.50 6.05
C LYS A 85 0.25 -8.05 6.26
N ALA A 86 -0.14 -7.15 5.35
CA ALA A 86 0.16 -5.73 5.47
C ALA A 86 -0.45 -5.12 6.74
N ALA A 87 -1.69 -5.45 7.06
CA ALA A 87 -2.36 -4.96 8.26
C ALA A 87 -1.68 -5.44 9.56
N LYS A 88 -1.15 -6.67 9.61
CA LYS A 88 -0.33 -7.15 10.73
C LYS A 88 0.95 -6.33 10.90
N LEU A 89 1.71 -6.14 9.82
CA LEU A 89 2.91 -5.30 9.83
C LEU A 89 2.61 -3.87 10.25
N MET A 90 1.53 -3.28 9.73
CA MET A 90 1.09 -1.94 10.13
C MET A 90 0.86 -1.83 11.64
N LYS A 91 0.29 -2.86 12.29
CA LYS A 91 0.15 -2.89 13.75
C LYS A 91 1.50 -2.97 14.45
N GLU A 92 2.38 -3.85 13.98
CA GLU A 92 3.73 -4.05 14.53
C GLU A 92 4.54 -2.74 14.51
N TYR A 93 4.58 -2.05 13.38
CA TYR A 93 5.27 -0.76 13.22
C TYR A 93 4.46 0.44 13.74
N GLY A 94 3.26 0.21 14.29
CA GLY A 94 2.42 1.27 14.85
C GLY A 94 1.88 2.27 13.84
N VAL A 95 1.72 1.88 12.57
CA VAL A 95 1.07 2.63 11.48
C VAL A 95 -0.42 2.31 11.47
N ASN A 96 -1.27 3.31 11.67
CA ASN A 96 -2.71 3.10 11.78
C ASN A 96 -3.45 3.87 10.67
N PRO A 97 -4.02 3.17 9.67
CA PRO A 97 -4.68 3.82 8.54
C PRO A 97 -5.98 4.52 8.95
N LEU A 98 -6.64 4.04 10.02
CA LEU A 98 -7.88 4.62 10.55
C LEU A 98 -7.67 6.00 11.21
N LYS A 99 -6.41 6.42 11.42
CA LYS A 99 -6.05 7.75 11.91
C LYS A 99 -5.77 8.76 10.80
N SER A 100 -5.85 8.36 9.53
CA SER A 100 -5.70 9.29 8.41
C SER A 100 -6.89 10.24 8.33
N LYS A 101 -6.63 11.55 8.23
CA LYS A 101 -7.68 12.59 8.27
C LYS A 101 -8.23 12.95 6.89
N ALA A 102 -7.59 12.53 5.80
CA ALA A 102 -7.95 12.95 4.44
C ALA A 102 -7.52 11.94 3.37
N GLY A 103 -7.95 12.19 2.13
CA GLY A 103 -7.51 11.44 0.96
C GLY A 103 -8.07 10.02 0.88
N CYS A 104 -7.44 9.22 0.02
CA CYS A 104 -7.91 7.89 -0.35
C CYS A 104 -7.90 6.90 0.81
N VAL A 105 -6.94 7.02 1.74
CA VAL A 105 -6.91 6.21 2.96
C VAL A 105 -8.14 6.47 3.81
N ARG A 106 -8.52 7.73 4.06
CA ARG A 106 -9.74 8.05 4.81
C ARG A 106 -11.01 7.59 4.07
N CYS A 107 -11.04 7.72 2.74
CA CYS A 107 -12.19 7.31 1.93
C CYS A 107 -12.38 5.79 1.92
N GLY A 108 -11.30 5.00 1.85
CA GLY A 108 -11.33 3.53 1.88
C GLY A 108 -11.87 2.85 0.61
N GLY A 109 -12.46 3.57 -0.34
CA GLY A 109 -13.23 2.94 -1.43
C GLY A 109 -12.46 2.05 -2.42
N CYS A 110 -11.14 2.21 -2.55
CA CYS A 110 -10.34 1.47 -3.55
C CYS A 110 -9.46 0.38 -2.95
N SER A 111 -9.40 0.25 -1.62
CA SER A 111 -8.47 -0.65 -0.92
C SER A 111 -9.13 -1.19 0.34
N ALA A 112 -9.03 -2.49 0.57
CA ALA A 112 -9.57 -3.13 1.79
C ALA A 112 -8.63 -3.04 3.00
N ILE A 113 -7.60 -2.19 2.95
CA ILE A 113 -6.57 -2.11 4.00
C ILE A 113 -7.16 -1.61 5.34
N ASN A 114 -8.18 -0.75 5.29
CA ASN A 114 -8.85 -0.26 6.49
C ASN A 114 -9.63 -1.39 7.18
N GLU A 115 -10.37 -2.18 6.41
CA GLU A 115 -11.16 -3.33 6.87
C GLU A 115 -10.23 -4.40 7.44
N ALA A 116 -9.15 -4.74 6.72
CA ALA A 116 -8.16 -5.70 7.20
C ALA A 116 -7.50 -5.25 8.52
N PHE A 117 -7.15 -3.96 8.63
CA PHE A 117 -6.59 -3.40 9.86
C PHE A 117 -7.61 -3.41 11.01
N PHE A 118 -8.87 -3.10 10.73
CA PHE A 118 -9.95 -3.08 11.70
C PHE A 118 -10.27 -4.48 12.23
N VAL A 119 -10.41 -5.48 11.35
CA VAL A 119 -10.80 -6.85 11.74
C VAL A 119 -9.74 -7.52 12.60
N LEU A 120 -8.45 -7.28 12.36
CA LEU A 120 -7.35 -7.78 13.22
C LEU A 120 -7.37 -7.21 14.65
N LYS A 121 -8.23 -6.23 14.97
CA LYS A 121 -8.33 -5.61 16.30
C LYS A 121 -9.23 -6.42 17.25
N ASN A 122 -10.00 -7.35 16.71
CA ASN A 122 -10.81 -8.31 17.44
C ASN A 122 -10.18 -9.71 17.34
#